data_AF-A0A1C4B2M6-F1
#
_entry.id   AF-A0A1C4B2M6-F1
#
_cell.length_a   1.000
_cell.length_b   1.000
_cell.length_c   1.000
_cell.angle_alpha   90.00
_cell.angle_beta   90.00
_cell.angle_gamma   90.00
#
_symmetry.space_group_name_H-M   'P 1'
#
loop_
_entity.id
_entity.type
_entity.pdbx_description
1 polymer ?
#
loop_
_entity_poly.entity_id
_entity_poly.type
_entity_poly.pdbx_seq_one_letter_code
_entity_poly.pdbx_strand_id
1 'polypeptide(L)'
;MTKMNHYACGAAALLLVSNLSYAEPAATDSFVWQGHELALGQAQGKCQLEIASQGKAKQTHALDLTPPCYFLRRGEAEPLHYAYPKQHIKAAFIILGNPLSADELKTWNVSATMQCGTQGQGLLFSGKDFRLSTKSLNRMLLCKDKGTDEKNFRFLSQ
;
A
#
# COMPACT_ATOMS: atom_id res chain seq x y z
N MET A 1 50.78 -23.39 -50.63
CA MET A 1 49.62 -23.50 -51.56
C MET A 1 48.77 -24.68 -51.11
N THR A 2 47.49 -24.44 -50.76
CA THR A 2 46.32 -25.36 -50.78
C THR A 2 46.45 -26.72 -50.04
N LYS A 3 45.61 -27.12 -49.07
CA LYS A 3 44.13 -27.17 -48.99
C LYS A 3 43.64 -27.50 -47.55
N MET A 4 42.41 -27.05 -47.26
CA MET A 4 41.38 -27.50 -46.27
C MET A 4 41.36 -29.01 -45.98
N ASN A 5 40.76 -29.59 -44.94
CA ASN A 5 39.80 -29.25 -43.87
C ASN A 5 39.84 -30.43 -42.87
N HIS A 6 39.32 -30.33 -41.64
CA HIS A 6 38.35 -31.29 -41.07
C HIS A 6 37.85 -30.82 -39.68
N TYR A 7 36.56 -30.48 -39.66
CA TYR A 7 35.54 -30.58 -38.61
C TYR A 7 35.96 -30.63 -37.13
N ALA A 8 35.53 -29.63 -36.38
CA ALA A 8 35.08 -29.82 -35.01
C ALA A 8 33.71 -29.14 -34.84
N CYS A 9 32.69 -29.97 -34.72
CA CYS A 9 31.31 -29.60 -34.48
C CYS A 9 31.18 -29.05 -33.04
N GLY A 10 31.27 -27.74 -32.88
CA GLY A 10 31.05 -27.07 -31.61
C GLY A 10 29.55 -26.93 -31.35
N ALA A 11 29.00 -27.78 -30.49
CA ALA A 11 27.65 -27.62 -29.97
C ALA A 11 27.59 -26.36 -29.09
N ALA A 12 27.07 -25.25 -29.65
CA ALA A 12 26.74 -24.06 -28.87
C ALA A 12 25.42 -24.29 -28.14
N ALA A 13 25.48 -24.66 -26.86
CA ALA A 13 24.32 -24.65 -25.98
C ALA A 13 23.94 -23.18 -25.70
N LEU A 14 22.91 -22.70 -26.39
CA LEU A 14 22.26 -21.42 -26.11
C LEU A 14 21.54 -21.52 -24.76
N LEU A 15 22.18 -21.04 -23.70
CA LEU A 15 21.53 -20.77 -22.42
C LEU A 15 20.58 -19.57 -22.60
N LEU A 16 19.32 -19.86 -22.88
CA LEU A 16 18.23 -18.90 -22.81
C LEU A 16 18.02 -18.54 -21.33
N VAL A 17 18.74 -17.53 -20.86
CA VAL A 17 18.42 -16.85 -19.60
C VAL A 17 17.16 -16.03 -19.88
N SER A 18 16.00 -16.63 -19.65
CA SER A 18 14.73 -15.90 -19.63
C SER A 18 14.77 -14.92 -18.46
N ASN A 19 15.14 -13.68 -18.75
CA ASN A 19 14.89 -12.54 -17.87
C ASN A 19 13.37 -12.36 -17.78
N LEU A 20 12.71 -13.18 -16.95
CA LEU A 20 11.41 -12.84 -16.40
C LEU A 20 11.65 -11.62 -15.52
N SER A 21 11.55 -10.42 -16.12
CA SER A 21 11.27 -9.21 -15.35
C SER A 21 9.91 -9.41 -14.71
N TYR A 22 9.90 -10.05 -13.54
CA TYR A 22 8.81 -9.93 -12.61
C TYR A 22 8.82 -8.46 -12.18
N ALA A 23 8.02 -7.64 -12.86
CA ALA A 23 7.77 -6.30 -12.39
C ALA A 23 7.17 -6.44 -11.00
N GLU A 24 7.92 -6.07 -9.97
CA GLU A 24 7.36 -5.97 -8.62
C GLU A 24 6.13 -5.07 -8.70
N PRO A 25 4.99 -5.47 -8.10
CA PRO A 25 3.80 -4.64 -8.12
C PRO A 25 4.16 -3.25 -7.61
N ALA A 26 4.08 -2.24 -8.49
CA ALA A 26 4.43 -0.88 -8.13
C ALA A 26 3.57 -0.41 -6.96
N ALA A 27 4.20 0.28 -6.01
CA ALA A 27 3.49 0.84 -4.87
C ALA A 27 2.39 1.80 -5.36
N THR A 28 1.18 1.66 -4.84
CA THR A 28 0.05 2.54 -5.15
C THR A 28 0.14 3.87 -4.38
N ASP A 29 0.78 3.85 -3.23
CA ASP A 29 0.98 5.00 -2.36
C ASP A 29 2.13 4.74 -1.38
N SER A 30 2.80 5.79 -0.92
CA SER A 30 3.90 5.66 0.05
C SER A 30 4.13 6.95 0.81
N PHE A 31 4.71 6.83 2.01
CA PHE A 31 5.24 7.96 2.77
C PHE A 31 6.34 7.50 3.73
N VAL A 32 7.10 8.46 4.27
CA VAL A 32 8.09 8.21 5.31
C VAL A 32 7.60 8.82 6.62
N TRP A 33 7.71 8.06 7.72
CA TRP A 33 7.36 8.54 9.05
C TRP A 33 8.40 8.12 10.06
N GLN A 34 9.10 9.10 10.65
CA GLN A 34 10.06 8.89 11.73
C GLN A 34 11.07 7.75 11.46
N GLY A 35 11.64 7.72 10.25
CA GLY A 35 12.64 6.70 9.85
C GLY A 35 12.05 5.36 9.41
N HIS A 36 10.73 5.26 9.30
CA HIS A 36 10.04 4.13 8.66
C HIS A 36 9.57 4.53 7.27
N GLU A 37 9.89 3.71 6.27
CA GLU A 37 9.33 3.82 4.93
C GLU A 37 8.10 2.92 4.85
N LEU A 38 6.96 3.52 4.48
CA LEU A 38 5.67 2.84 4.39
C LEU A 38 5.20 2.85 2.94
N ALA A 39 4.88 1.68 2.40
CA ALA A 39 4.39 1.54 1.04
C ALA A 39 3.14 0.67 0.99
N LEU A 40 2.15 1.09 0.20
CA LEU A 40 0.97 0.29 -0.12
C LEU A 40 1.18 -0.37 -1.47
N GLY A 41 0.95 -1.66 -1.52
CA GLY A 41 0.95 -2.46 -2.73
C GLY A 41 -0.28 -3.34 -2.81
N GLN A 42 -0.26 -4.27 -3.77
CA GLN A 42 -1.34 -5.22 -3.95
C GLN A 42 -0.77 -6.61 -4.27
N ALA A 43 -1.37 -7.63 -3.66
CA ALA A 43 -1.11 -9.01 -3.99
C ALA A 43 -2.39 -9.83 -3.81
N GLN A 44 -2.65 -10.74 -4.76
CA GLN A 44 -3.79 -11.67 -4.69
C GLN A 44 -5.14 -10.98 -4.43
N GLY A 45 -5.36 -9.79 -5.01
CA GLY A 45 -6.62 -9.04 -4.87
C GLY A 45 -6.82 -8.39 -3.49
N LYS A 46 -5.79 -8.35 -2.65
CA LYS A 46 -5.78 -7.67 -1.35
C LYS A 46 -4.71 -6.58 -1.33
N CYS A 47 -4.95 -5.54 -0.56
CA CYS A 47 -3.91 -4.55 -0.29
C CYS A 47 -2.87 -5.11 0.67
N GLN A 48 -1.62 -4.69 0.46
CA GLN A 48 -0.51 -4.99 1.34
C GLN A 48 0.13 -3.71 1.83
N LEU A 49 0.48 -3.68 3.11
CA LEU A 49 1.31 -2.64 3.70
C LEU A 49 2.71 -3.21 3.92
N GLU A 50 3.68 -2.53 3.35
CA GLU A 50 5.09 -2.79 3.58
C GLU A 50 5.67 -1.71 4.49
N ILE A 51 6.46 -2.13 5.47
CA ILE A 51 7.14 -1.25 6.42
C ILE A 51 8.61 -1.63 6.43
N ALA A 52 9.45 -0.73 5.92
CA ALA A 52 10.90 -0.84 6.03
C ALA A 52 11.40 0.13 7.10
N SER A 53 12.33 -0.34 7.95
CA SER A 53 12.98 0.49 8.97
C SER A 53 14.47 0.21 8.93
N GLN A 54 15.30 1.22 9.15
CA GLN A 54 16.75 1.04 9.13
C GLN A 54 17.19 -0.05 10.11
N GLY A 55 18.01 -0.99 9.62
CA GLY A 55 18.56 -2.09 10.41
C GLY A 55 17.54 -3.17 10.83
N LYS A 56 16.29 -3.12 10.36
CA LYS A 56 15.27 -4.16 10.57
C LYS A 56 14.91 -4.83 9.25
N ALA A 57 14.50 -6.10 9.33
CA ALA A 57 13.89 -6.78 8.20
C ALA A 57 12.58 -6.06 7.78
N LYS A 58 12.35 -5.96 6.48
CA LYS A 58 11.11 -5.42 5.92
C LYS A 58 9.92 -6.26 6.39
N GLN A 59 8.89 -5.59 6.88
CA GLN A 59 7.65 -6.24 7.33
C GLN A 59 6.57 -6.05 6.29
N THR A 60 5.83 -7.10 5.98
CA THR A 60 4.69 -7.06 5.06
C THR A 60 3.44 -7.52 5.80
N HIS A 61 2.39 -6.72 5.72
CA HIS A 61 1.10 -6.98 6.35
C HIS A 61 0.00 -7.00 5.30
N ALA A 62 -0.77 -8.09 5.26
CA ALA A 62 -2.01 -8.10 4.50
C ALA A 62 -3.04 -7.17 5.18
N LEU A 63 -3.69 -6.32 4.39
CA LEU A 63 -4.78 -5.47 4.84
C LEU A 63 -6.11 -6.14 4.54
N ASP A 64 -7.11 -5.90 5.39
CA ASP A 64 -8.48 -6.32 5.07
C ASP A 64 -9.18 -5.26 4.22
N LEU A 65 -8.57 -4.97 3.06
CA LEU A 65 -9.01 -3.99 2.08
C LEU A 65 -8.76 -4.53 0.67
N THR A 66 -9.63 -4.18 -0.28
CA THR A 66 -9.42 -4.49 -1.70
C THR A 66 -8.75 -3.33 -2.44
N PRO A 67 -7.82 -3.60 -3.38
CA PRO A 67 -7.10 -2.56 -4.12
C PRO A 67 -7.95 -1.74 -5.11
N PRO A 68 -7.46 -0.56 -5.54
CA PRO A 68 -6.29 0.15 -5.00
C PRO A 68 -6.50 0.71 -3.58
N CYS A 69 -5.41 0.80 -2.81
CA CYS A 69 -5.39 1.41 -1.48
C CYS A 69 -4.51 2.65 -1.42
N TYR A 70 -4.88 3.57 -0.53
CA TYR A 70 -4.20 4.86 -0.35
C TYR A 70 -4.16 5.25 1.12
N PHE A 71 -3.16 6.06 1.48
CA PHE A 71 -3.16 6.74 2.77
C PHE A 71 -4.06 7.97 2.71
N LEU A 72 -4.95 8.12 3.71
CA LEU A 72 -5.85 9.25 3.81
C LEU A 72 -5.07 10.53 4.14
N ARG A 73 -5.33 11.58 3.37
CA ARG A 73 -4.75 12.93 3.40
C ARG A 73 -5.86 13.96 3.44
N ARG A 74 -5.47 15.23 3.64
CA ARG A 74 -6.37 16.39 3.52
C ARG A 74 -5.80 17.41 2.54
N GLY A 75 -5.54 16.96 1.31
CA GLY A 75 -4.96 17.77 0.23
C GLY A 75 -3.45 18.02 0.35
N GLU A 76 -2.80 17.49 1.38
CA GLU A 76 -1.36 17.60 1.62
C GLU A 76 -0.61 16.35 1.20
N ALA A 77 0.72 16.44 1.04
CA ALA A 77 1.54 15.28 0.69
C ALA A 77 1.61 14.23 1.81
N GLU A 78 1.61 14.68 3.07
CA GLU A 78 1.67 13.80 4.24
C GLU A 78 0.29 13.25 4.62
N PRO A 79 0.19 11.97 5.00
CA PRO A 79 -1.05 11.41 5.54
C PRO A 79 -1.56 12.15 6.77
N LEU A 80 -2.88 12.37 6.81
CA LEU A 80 -3.57 12.93 7.96
C LEU A 80 -3.43 11.98 9.14
N HIS A 81 -3.07 12.53 10.31
CA HIS A 81 -2.87 11.73 11.51
C HIS A 81 -3.25 12.45 12.79
N TYR A 82 -3.51 11.66 13.83
CA TYR A 82 -3.83 12.15 15.16
C TYR A 82 -3.10 11.33 16.23
N ALA A 83 -2.74 11.96 17.34
CA ALA A 83 -2.14 11.30 18.49
C ALA A 83 -3.19 10.94 19.55
N TYR A 84 -3.02 9.78 20.20
CA TYR A 84 -3.87 9.33 21.29
C TYR A 84 -3.00 8.86 22.48
N PRO A 85 -2.49 9.80 23.30
CA PRO A 85 -1.52 9.47 24.35
C PRO A 85 -2.04 8.49 25.41
N LYS A 86 -3.35 8.54 25.74
CA LYS A 86 -3.97 7.62 26.70
C LYS A 86 -3.93 6.16 26.24
N GLN A 87 -3.80 5.92 24.94
CA GLN A 87 -3.70 4.60 24.30
C GLN A 87 -2.26 4.28 23.88
N HIS A 88 -1.27 5.10 24.28
CA HIS A 88 0.12 4.99 23.85
C HIS A 88 0.31 5.04 22.32
N ILE A 89 -0.54 5.79 21.62
CA ILE A 89 -0.46 5.98 20.17
C ILE A 89 0.07 7.39 19.89
N LYS A 90 1.23 7.47 19.23
CA LYS A 90 1.87 8.72 18.84
C LYS A 90 1.35 9.26 17.52
N ALA A 91 0.93 8.37 16.61
CA ALA A 91 0.23 8.74 15.40
C ALA A 91 -0.71 7.60 14.97
N ALA A 92 -1.95 7.95 14.63
CA ALA A 92 -2.92 7.08 14.00
C ALA A 92 -3.20 7.60 12.59
N PHE A 93 -3.05 6.73 11.60
CA PHE A 93 -3.34 6.98 10.19
C PHE A 93 -4.53 6.13 9.74
N ILE A 94 -5.13 6.49 8.60
CA ILE A 94 -6.14 5.69 7.93
C ILE A 94 -5.62 5.28 6.55
N ILE A 95 -5.67 3.98 6.28
CA ILE A 95 -5.52 3.42 4.93
C ILE A 95 -6.93 3.18 4.41
N LEU A 96 -7.28 3.78 3.27
CA LEU A 96 -8.56 3.51 2.59
C LEU A 96 -8.37 2.51 1.46
N GLY A 97 -9.42 1.74 1.20
CA GLY A 97 -9.52 0.82 0.09
C GLY A 97 -10.97 0.51 -0.24
N ASN A 98 -11.19 -0.54 -1.02
CA ASN A 98 -12.50 -0.94 -1.52
C ASN A 98 -13.13 0.15 -2.39
N PRO A 99 -12.57 0.34 -3.60
CA PRO A 99 -13.02 1.37 -4.53
C PRO A 99 -14.53 1.32 -4.76
N LEU A 100 -15.14 2.49 -4.94
CA LEU A 100 -16.56 2.57 -5.25
C LEU A 100 -16.83 1.90 -6.60
N SER A 101 -17.90 1.12 -6.64
CA SER A 101 -18.51 0.66 -7.89
C SER A 101 -19.11 1.84 -8.68
N ALA A 102 -19.43 1.59 -9.95
CA ALA A 102 -20.07 2.59 -10.82
C ALA A 102 -21.40 3.11 -10.25
N ASP A 103 -22.15 2.27 -9.54
CA ASP A 103 -23.42 2.67 -8.93
C ASP A 103 -23.19 3.46 -7.63
N GLU A 104 -22.21 3.07 -6.80
CA GLU A 104 -21.84 3.85 -5.62
C GLU A 104 -21.31 5.24 -5.98
N LEU A 105 -20.53 5.37 -7.06
CA LEU A 105 -20.10 6.67 -7.58
C LEU A 105 -21.29 7.59 -7.88
N LYS A 106 -22.36 7.05 -8.51
CA LYS A 106 -23.60 7.80 -8.77
C LYS A 106 -24.34 8.11 -7.47
N THR A 107 -24.53 7.12 -6.60
CA THR A 107 -25.26 7.28 -5.34
C THR A 107 -24.63 8.34 -4.45
N TRP A 108 -23.30 8.40 -4.41
CA TRP A 108 -22.56 9.34 -3.56
C TRP A 108 -22.17 10.62 -4.31
N ASN A 109 -22.54 10.75 -5.58
CA ASN A 109 -22.22 11.89 -6.44
C ASN A 109 -20.70 12.22 -6.45
N VAL A 110 -19.88 11.18 -6.60
CA VAL A 110 -18.42 11.26 -6.59
C VAL A 110 -17.90 11.10 -8.03
N SER A 111 -16.96 11.95 -8.44
CA SER A 111 -16.31 11.81 -9.75
C SER A 111 -15.51 10.50 -9.82
N ALA A 112 -15.57 9.81 -10.95
CA ALA A 112 -14.78 8.59 -11.22
C ALA A 112 -13.27 8.83 -11.19
N THR A 113 -12.81 10.08 -11.30
CA THR A 113 -11.39 10.45 -11.19
C THR A 113 -10.93 10.58 -9.73
N MET A 114 -11.85 10.60 -8.77
CA MET A 114 -11.49 10.67 -7.35
C MET A 114 -11.10 9.29 -6.82
N GLN A 115 -10.01 9.25 -6.06
CA GLN A 115 -9.52 8.06 -5.39
C GLN A 115 -10.28 7.88 -4.08
N CYS A 116 -11.44 7.24 -4.16
CA CYS A 116 -12.31 7.00 -3.01
C CYS A 116 -12.54 5.51 -2.78
N GLY A 117 -12.85 5.17 -1.53
CA GLY A 117 -13.11 3.83 -1.05
C GLY A 117 -14.24 3.80 -0.03
N THR A 118 -14.74 2.60 0.22
CA THR A 118 -15.89 2.33 1.10
C THR A 118 -15.48 1.81 2.49
N GLN A 119 -14.20 1.48 2.65
CA GLN A 119 -13.63 0.93 3.87
C GLN A 119 -12.30 1.61 4.23
N GLY A 120 -11.97 1.57 5.52
CA GLY A 120 -10.69 2.06 6.03
C GLY A 120 -10.15 1.21 7.18
N GLN A 121 -8.84 1.01 7.19
CA GLN A 121 -8.13 0.32 8.26
C GLN A 121 -7.15 1.30 8.93
N GLY A 122 -7.06 1.23 10.25
CA GLY A 122 -6.15 2.06 11.02
C GLY A 122 -4.73 1.53 10.98
N LEU A 123 -3.77 2.44 10.88
CA LEU A 123 -2.35 2.16 11.06
C LEU A 123 -1.85 2.99 12.24
N LEU A 124 -1.38 2.32 13.28
CA LEU A 124 -1.13 2.91 14.59
C LEU A 124 0.35 2.82 14.92
N PHE A 125 0.96 3.97 15.17
CA PHE A 125 2.36 4.10 15.53
C PHE A 125 2.51 4.36 17.02
N SER A 126 3.30 3.53 17.70
CA SER A 126 3.56 3.65 19.15
C SER A 126 4.65 4.66 19.51
N GLY A 127 5.39 5.18 18.52
CA GLY A 127 6.66 5.87 18.73
C GLY A 127 7.88 5.01 18.36
N LYS A 128 7.69 3.71 18.18
CA LYS A 128 8.75 2.77 17.83
C LYS A 128 8.36 1.80 16.71
N ASP A 129 7.14 1.29 16.77
CA ASP A 129 6.67 0.26 15.86
C ASP A 129 5.25 0.59 15.40
N PHE A 130 4.90 0.05 14.23
CA PHE A 130 3.58 0.15 13.65
C PHE A 130 2.77 -1.11 13.92
N ARG A 131 1.45 -0.95 14.08
CA ARG A 131 0.48 -2.05 14.09
C ARG A 131 -0.79 -1.63 13.36
N LEU A 132 -1.48 -2.61 12.80
CA LEU A 132 -2.83 -2.38 12.27
C LEU A 132 -3.84 -2.30 13.42
N SER A 133 -4.90 -1.51 13.23
CA SER A 133 -6.05 -1.52 14.12
C SER A 133 -6.78 -2.86 14.02
N THR A 134 -7.35 -3.31 15.14
CA THR A 134 -8.25 -4.47 15.18
C THR A 134 -9.64 -4.13 14.66
N LYS A 135 -10.01 -2.85 14.71
CA LYS A 135 -11.25 -2.30 14.14
C LYS A 135 -11.04 -1.85 12.71
N SER A 136 -12.10 -1.85 11.92
CA SER A 136 -12.16 -1.27 10.58
C SER A 136 -13.37 -0.35 10.43
N LEU A 137 -13.19 0.70 9.63
CA LEU A 137 -14.27 1.54 9.16
C LEU A 137 -14.93 0.85 7.97
N ASN A 138 -16.26 0.75 8.01
CA ASN A 138 -17.04 0.04 7.00
C ASN A 138 -18.21 0.90 6.54
N ARG A 139 -18.60 0.75 5.26
CA ARG A 139 -19.78 1.40 4.66
C ARG A 139 -19.74 2.93 4.79
N MET A 140 -18.59 3.53 4.50
CA MET A 140 -18.44 4.97 4.55
C MET A 140 -17.62 5.51 3.37
N LEU A 141 -17.87 6.75 2.98
CA LEU A 141 -17.08 7.41 1.96
C LEU A 141 -15.77 7.95 2.52
N LEU A 142 -14.65 7.36 2.09
CA LEU A 142 -13.32 7.90 2.32
C LEU A 142 -12.70 8.25 0.97
N CYS A 143 -12.23 9.48 0.81
CA CYS A 143 -11.54 9.91 -0.39
C CYS A 143 -10.13 10.35 -0.01
N LYS A 144 -9.13 9.85 -0.75
CA LYS A 144 -7.70 10.01 -0.46
C LYS A 144 -7.35 11.40 0.03
N ASP A 145 -7.80 12.46 -0.66
CA ASP A 145 -7.36 13.82 -0.37
C ASP A 145 -8.41 14.69 0.35
N LYS A 146 -9.51 14.12 0.85
CA LYS A 146 -10.60 14.89 1.48
C LYS A 146 -10.56 14.88 3.01
N GLY A 147 -9.75 14.01 3.61
CA GLY A 147 -9.70 13.80 5.05
C GLY A 147 -11.00 13.18 5.58
N THR A 148 -11.06 13.06 6.90
CA THR A 148 -12.26 12.65 7.63
C THR A 148 -12.24 13.21 9.04
N ASP A 149 -13.31 13.02 9.80
CA ASP A 149 -13.42 13.47 11.19
C ASP A 149 -12.45 12.69 12.10
N GLU A 150 -11.84 13.37 13.09
CA GLU A 150 -10.97 12.75 14.11
C GLU A 150 -11.65 11.57 14.82
N LYS A 151 -12.98 11.59 14.96
CA LYS A 151 -13.74 10.50 15.59
C LYS A 151 -13.50 9.13 14.94
N ASN A 152 -13.20 9.11 13.64
CA ASN A 152 -12.92 7.87 12.90
C ASN A 152 -11.53 7.32 13.25
N PHE A 153 -10.54 8.20 13.38
CA PHE A 153 -9.21 7.84 13.89
C PHE A 153 -9.28 7.33 15.33
N ARG A 154 -10.08 8.00 16.18
CA ARG A 154 -10.32 7.60 17.57
C ARG A 154 -11.04 6.26 17.67
N PHE A 155 -11.95 5.98 16.76
CA PHE A 155 -12.61 4.67 16.68
C PHE A 155 -11.59 3.57 16.39
N LEU A 156 -10.69 3.81 15.44
CA LEU A 156 -9.64 2.87 15.02
C LEU A 156 -8.51 2.71 16.05
N SER A 157 -8.32 3.68 16.94
CA SER A 157 -7.28 3.66 17.98
C SER A 157 -7.66 2.89 19.25
N GLN A 158 -8.91 2.42 19.34
CA GLN A 158 -9.46 1.70 20.50
C GLN A 158 -9.11 0.22 20.49
#